data_AF-C0C6S6-F1
#
_entry.id   AF-C0C6S6-F1
#
_cell.length_a   1.000
_cell.length_b   1.000
_cell.length_c   1.000
_cell.angle_alpha   90.00
_cell.angle_beta   90.00
_cell.angle_gamma   90.00
#
_symmetry.space_group_name_H-M   'P 1'
#
loop_
_entity.id
_entity.type
_entity.pdbx_description
1 polymer ?
#
loop_
_entity_poly.entity_id
_entity_poly.type
_entity_poly.pdbx_seq_one_letter_code
_entity_poly.pdbx_strand_id
1 'polypeptide(L)'
;YEKPYIIDIPKGFNELITAEELKPYAEQIKQCDLLMLRTGHSRYHDTDEEIYGAKGPGVGSDAAEYLNKNFPNMRGIIMDFISLATYTDPDDGNKAHKWLLGEWSGHYSTIIEDATLEGLDNDTLVRVFSLPIRYGEVDSCQVSVLAEIRD
;
A
#
# COMPACT_ATOMS: atom_id res chain seq x y z
N TYR A 1 2.17 -9.17 -10.15
CA TYR A 1 0.94 -9.35 -9.37
C TYR A 1 -0.18 -9.62 -10.35
N GLU A 2 -0.82 -10.78 -10.27
CA GLU A 2 -1.81 -11.29 -11.23
C GLU A 2 -3.26 -11.02 -10.82
N LYS A 3 -3.48 -10.66 -9.55
CA LYS A 3 -4.80 -10.35 -9.00
C LYS A 3 -4.70 -9.09 -8.15
N PRO A 4 -4.38 -7.93 -8.74
CA PRO A 4 -4.42 -6.67 -8.02
C PRO A 4 -5.87 -6.32 -7.65
N TYR A 5 -6.06 -5.65 -6.52
CA TYR A 5 -7.36 -5.12 -6.12
C TYR A 5 -7.20 -3.76 -5.48
N ILE A 6 -7.96 -2.78 -5.97
CA ILE A 6 -7.96 -1.40 -5.48
C ILE A 6 -9.09 -1.21 -4.48
N ILE A 7 -8.75 -0.60 -3.34
CA ILE A 7 -9.72 -0.05 -2.38
C ILE A 7 -9.59 1.46 -2.39
N ASP A 8 -10.71 2.12 -2.69
CA ASP A 8 -10.89 3.55 -2.45
C ASP A 8 -11.16 3.78 -0.96
N ILE A 9 -10.19 4.40 -0.28
CA ILE A 9 -10.25 4.70 1.14
C ILE A 9 -9.77 6.14 1.37
N PRO A 10 -10.61 7.14 1.06
CA PRO A 10 -10.22 8.54 1.18
C PRO A 10 -9.74 8.89 2.58
N LYS A 11 -8.63 9.61 2.68
CA LYS A 11 -8.05 10.04 3.95
C LYS A 11 -7.79 11.54 4.02
N GLY A 12 -7.93 12.06 5.23
CA GLY A 12 -7.44 13.38 5.64
C GLY A 12 -5.95 13.35 6.00
N PHE A 13 -5.44 14.50 6.41
CA PHE A 13 -4.04 14.65 6.78
C PHE A 13 -3.68 13.87 8.04
N ASN A 14 -2.57 13.13 8.00
CA ASN A 14 -2.06 12.31 9.10
C ASN A 14 -3.03 11.22 9.60
N GLU A 15 -4.08 10.90 8.83
CA GLU A 15 -5.00 9.83 9.21
C GLU A 15 -4.40 8.45 8.90
N LEU A 16 -4.69 7.48 9.77
CA LEU A 16 -4.31 6.09 9.56
C LEU A 16 -5.45 5.30 8.92
N ILE A 17 -5.11 4.44 7.98
CA ILE A 17 -5.97 3.35 7.51
C ILE A 17 -6.00 2.28 8.60
N THR A 18 -7.21 1.95 9.07
CA THR A 18 -7.42 1.02 10.20
C THR A 18 -7.90 -0.35 9.75
N ALA A 19 -7.78 -1.36 10.62
CA ALA A 19 -8.30 -2.69 10.33
C ALA A 19 -9.82 -2.68 10.10
N GLU A 20 -10.57 -1.87 10.87
CA GLU A 20 -12.03 -1.76 10.73
C GLU A 20 -12.45 -1.28 9.34
N GLU A 21 -11.68 -0.38 8.73
CA GLU A 21 -11.98 0.12 7.38
C GLU A 21 -11.65 -0.89 6.28
N LEU A 22 -10.76 -1.86 6.55
CA LEU A 22 -10.41 -2.93 5.61
C LEU A 22 -11.34 -4.14 5.71
N LYS A 23 -11.95 -4.39 6.87
CA LYS A 23 -12.86 -5.53 7.08
C LYS A 23 -14.01 -5.64 6.07
N PRO A 24 -14.68 -4.55 5.63
CA PRO A 24 -15.72 -4.64 4.60
C PRO A 24 -15.25 -5.23 3.27
N TYR A 25 -13.95 -5.21 3.00
CA TYR A 25 -13.33 -5.68 1.75
C TYR A 25 -12.66 -7.06 1.91
N ALA A 26 -12.86 -7.76 3.04
CA ALA A 26 -12.15 -8.99 3.36
C ALA A 26 -12.26 -10.06 2.28
N GLU A 27 -13.43 -10.22 1.65
CA GLU A 27 -13.61 -11.23 0.59
C GLU A 27 -12.81 -10.92 -0.67
N GLN A 28 -12.66 -9.63 -1.01
CA GLN A 28 -11.87 -9.18 -2.14
C GLN A 28 -10.37 -9.24 -1.82
N ILE A 29 -9.95 -8.78 -0.64
CA ILE A 29 -8.55 -8.85 -0.20
C ILE A 29 -8.07 -10.31 -0.17
N LYS A 30 -8.91 -11.25 0.28
CA LYS A 30 -8.60 -12.68 0.29
C LYS A 30 -8.26 -13.26 -1.09
N GLN A 31 -8.81 -12.67 -2.15
CA GLN A 31 -8.59 -13.13 -3.53
C GLN A 31 -7.41 -12.43 -4.21
N CYS A 32 -6.99 -11.25 -3.71
CA CYS A 32 -5.95 -10.46 -4.32
C CYS A 32 -4.55 -10.97 -3.95
N ASP A 33 -3.58 -10.67 -4.81
CA ASP A 33 -2.16 -10.88 -4.54
C ASP A 33 -1.36 -9.57 -4.43
N LEU A 34 -2.01 -8.44 -4.74
CA LEU A 34 -1.57 -7.07 -4.50
C LEU A 34 -2.77 -6.25 -4.04
N LEU A 35 -2.69 -5.71 -2.83
CA LEU A 35 -3.66 -4.75 -2.34
C LEU A 35 -3.21 -3.33 -2.68
N MET A 36 -4.08 -2.55 -3.30
CA MET A 36 -3.80 -1.18 -3.71
C MET A 36 -4.69 -0.22 -2.92
N LEU A 37 -4.10 0.64 -2.09
CA LEU A 37 -4.82 1.57 -1.21
C LEU A 37 -4.80 2.96 -1.83
N ARG A 38 -5.95 3.41 -2.33
CA ARG A 38 -6.10 4.74 -2.95
C ARG A 38 -6.80 5.69 -2.00
N THR A 39 -6.06 6.68 -1.51
CA THR A 39 -6.53 7.70 -0.57
C THR A 39 -6.87 9.03 -1.24
N GLY A 40 -6.34 9.22 -2.46
CA GLY A 40 -6.39 10.47 -3.20
C GLY A 40 -5.31 11.48 -2.78
N HIS A 41 -4.39 11.13 -1.86
CA HIS A 41 -3.34 12.04 -1.39
C HIS A 41 -2.31 12.41 -2.48
N SER A 42 -2.16 11.52 -3.48
CA SER A 42 -1.35 11.74 -4.69
C SER A 42 -1.63 13.08 -5.41
N ARG A 43 -2.84 13.66 -5.27
CA ARG A 43 -3.17 15.01 -5.80
C ARG A 43 -2.23 16.13 -5.33
N TYR A 44 -1.60 15.97 -4.16
CA TYR A 44 -0.67 16.96 -3.62
C TYR A 44 0.76 16.79 -4.16
N HIS A 45 1.09 15.65 -4.78
CA HIS A 45 2.45 15.33 -5.23
C HIS A 45 3.06 16.43 -6.10
N ASP A 46 2.31 16.89 -7.11
CA ASP A 46 2.79 17.91 -8.06
C ASP A 46 2.39 19.35 -7.69
N THR A 47 1.57 19.53 -6.65
CA THR A 47 0.95 20.84 -6.31
C THR A 47 1.43 21.42 -5.00
N ASP A 48 1.80 20.60 -4.02
CA ASP A 48 2.27 21.02 -2.70
C ASP A 48 3.13 19.91 -2.07
N GLU A 49 4.44 19.97 -2.31
CA GLU A 49 5.43 19.01 -1.81
C GLU A 49 5.46 18.94 -0.27
N GLU A 50 5.18 20.04 0.43
CA GLU A 50 5.18 20.09 1.89
C GLU A 50 3.99 19.30 2.45
N ILE A 51 2.80 19.50 1.89
CA ILE A 51 1.62 18.70 2.25
C ILE A 51 1.84 17.24 1.88
N TYR A 52 2.37 16.97 0.68
CA TYR A 52 2.58 15.60 0.23
C TYR A 52 3.53 14.83 1.16
N GLY A 53 4.69 15.44 1.46
CA GLY A 53 5.74 14.79 2.24
C GLY A 53 5.54 14.78 3.76
N ALA A 54 4.83 15.76 4.34
CA ALA A 54 4.75 15.91 5.79
C ALA A 54 3.36 15.65 6.39
N LYS A 55 2.30 15.58 5.56
CA LYS A 55 0.91 15.50 6.03
C LYS A 55 0.12 14.34 5.41
N GLY A 56 0.81 13.38 4.81
CA GLY A 56 0.20 12.20 4.22
C GLY A 56 -0.49 11.29 5.24
N PRO A 57 -1.38 10.41 4.77
CA PRO A 57 -1.92 9.34 5.60
C PRO A 57 -0.85 8.27 5.87
N GLY A 58 -1.21 7.26 6.65
CA GLY A 58 -0.41 6.05 6.86
C GLY A 58 -1.28 4.81 6.96
N VAL A 59 -0.64 3.64 7.07
CA VAL A 59 -1.31 2.39 7.41
C VAL A 59 -1.05 2.10 8.89
N GLY A 60 -2.13 1.99 9.66
CA GLY A 60 -2.05 1.67 11.08
C GLY A 60 -1.47 0.26 11.31
N SER A 61 -0.77 0.07 12.42
CA SER A 61 -0.22 -1.25 12.74
C SER A 61 -1.31 -2.30 12.96
N ASP A 62 -2.52 -1.91 13.35
CA ASP A 62 -3.69 -2.77 13.44
C ASP A 62 -4.15 -3.27 12.06
N ALA A 63 -4.15 -2.38 11.05
CA ALA A 63 -4.45 -2.72 9.66
C ALA A 63 -3.39 -3.67 9.09
N ALA A 64 -2.11 -3.35 9.31
CA ALA A 64 -1.00 -4.20 8.89
C ALA A 64 -1.05 -5.60 9.52
N GLU A 65 -1.31 -5.68 10.83
CA GLU A 65 -1.50 -6.94 11.55
C GLU A 65 -2.68 -7.74 10.98
N TYR A 66 -3.82 -7.08 10.80
CA TYR A 66 -5.02 -7.69 10.25
C TYR A 66 -4.75 -8.26 8.85
N LEU A 67 -4.12 -7.47 7.98
CA LEU A 67 -3.78 -7.89 6.63
C LEU A 67 -2.86 -9.11 6.63
N ASN A 68 -1.78 -9.03 7.39
CA ASN A 68 -0.76 -10.06 7.45
C ASN A 68 -1.29 -11.41 7.97
N LYS A 69 -2.13 -11.37 9.02
CA LYS A 69 -2.67 -12.59 9.66
C LYS A 69 -3.78 -13.26 8.88
N ASN A 70 -4.59 -12.49 8.13
CA ASN A 70 -5.84 -12.99 7.57
C ASN A 70 -5.78 -13.31 6.07
N PHE A 71 -4.82 -12.74 5.33
CA PHE A 71 -4.79 -12.84 3.87
C PHE A 71 -3.46 -13.40 3.33
N PRO A 72 -3.21 -14.71 3.47
CA PRO A 72 -1.93 -15.34 3.07
C PRO A 72 -1.63 -15.30 1.56
N ASN A 73 -2.60 -14.90 0.73
CA ASN A 73 -2.41 -14.73 -0.71
C ASN A 73 -1.80 -13.37 -1.06
N MET A 74 -1.86 -12.38 -0.16
CA MET A 74 -1.40 -11.02 -0.40
C MET A 74 0.13 -10.97 -0.38
N ARG A 75 0.74 -10.76 -1.55
CA ARG A 75 2.21 -10.73 -1.70
C ARG A 75 2.77 -9.32 -1.68
N GLY A 76 1.91 -8.31 -1.77
CA GLY A 76 2.33 -6.93 -1.66
C GLY A 76 1.17 -5.99 -1.38
N ILE A 77 1.56 -4.78 -1.00
CA ILE A 77 0.68 -3.64 -0.81
C ILE A 77 1.28 -2.45 -1.56
N ILE A 78 0.44 -1.65 -2.19
CA ILE A 78 0.83 -0.40 -2.86
C ILE A 78 -0.06 0.74 -2.39
N MET A 79 0.51 1.93 -2.22
CA MET A 79 -0.21 3.10 -1.72
C MET A 79 0.13 4.37 -2.49
N ASP A 80 -0.82 5.31 -2.50
CA ASP A 80 -0.73 6.56 -3.25
C ASP A 80 -0.20 7.75 -2.42
N PHE A 81 0.63 7.46 -1.43
CA PHE A 81 1.23 8.41 -0.51
C PHE A 81 2.66 8.00 -0.16
N ILE A 82 3.41 8.95 0.38
CA ILE A 82 4.88 8.90 0.45
C ILE A 82 5.47 7.73 1.25
N SER A 83 4.76 7.24 2.28
CA SER A 83 5.29 6.21 3.18
C SER A 83 4.16 5.48 3.89
N LEU A 84 4.34 4.18 4.14
CA LEU A 84 3.45 3.34 4.96
C LEU A 84 3.25 3.94 6.35
N ALA A 85 4.30 4.53 6.91
CA ALA A 85 4.25 5.25 8.16
C ALA A 85 3.82 6.71 7.95
N THR A 86 3.00 7.23 8.89
CA THR A 86 2.80 8.67 9.03
C THR A 86 3.95 9.29 9.83
N TYR A 87 4.31 10.53 9.51
CA TYR A 87 5.36 11.28 10.22
C TYR A 87 5.02 11.49 11.71
N THR A 88 3.73 11.55 12.05
CA THR A 88 3.27 11.88 13.41
C THR A 88 3.32 10.73 14.40
N ASP A 89 3.45 9.48 13.94
CA ASP A 89 3.50 8.28 14.79
C ASP A 89 4.48 7.22 14.23
N PRO A 90 5.79 7.44 14.39
CA PRO A 90 6.81 6.54 13.86
C PRO A 90 6.83 5.18 14.56
N ASP A 91 6.37 5.10 15.81
CA ASP A 91 6.35 3.83 16.56
C ASP A 91 5.26 2.90 16.03
N ASP A 92 4.07 3.43 15.72
CA ASP A 92 3.02 2.66 15.03
C ASP A 92 3.46 2.28 13.60
N GLY A 93 4.03 3.23 12.86
CA GLY A 93 4.57 2.98 11.53
C GLY A 93 5.64 1.88 11.49
N ASN A 94 6.57 1.85 12.46
CA ASN A 94 7.57 0.80 12.58
C ASN A 94 6.93 -0.58 12.85
N LYS A 95 5.84 -0.62 13.60
CA LYS A 95 5.09 -1.88 13.80
C LYS A 95 4.36 -2.30 12.53
N ALA A 96 3.78 -1.35 11.79
CA ALA A 96 3.14 -1.65 10.51
C ALA A 96 4.13 -2.29 9.52
N HIS A 97 5.34 -1.74 9.40
CA HIS A 97 6.42 -2.31 8.59
C HIS A 97 6.76 -3.74 9.02
N LYS A 98 7.00 -3.97 10.31
CA LYS A 98 7.35 -5.29 10.84
C LYS A 98 6.27 -6.33 10.58
N TRP A 99 4.99 -5.95 10.67
CA TRP A 99 3.88 -6.85 10.35
C TRP A 99 3.90 -7.23 8.88
N LEU A 100 3.95 -6.26 7.96
CA LEU A 100 3.91 -6.54 6.53
C LEU A 100 5.18 -7.24 6.03
N LEU A 101 6.35 -6.91 6.58
CA LEU A 101 7.63 -7.54 6.22
C LEU A 101 7.85 -8.88 6.94
N GLY A 102 6.84 -9.38 7.66
CA GLY A 102 6.81 -10.75 8.15
C GLY A 102 7.61 -11.05 9.41
N GLU A 103 8.03 -10.03 10.18
CA GLU A 103 8.81 -10.19 11.42
C GLU A 103 8.16 -11.18 12.40
N TRP A 104 6.83 -11.14 12.53
CA TRP A 104 6.08 -11.92 13.51
C TRP A 104 5.39 -13.18 12.97
N SER A 105 5.28 -13.33 11.65
CA SER A 105 4.52 -14.42 11.03
C SER A 105 5.29 -15.20 9.95
N GLY A 106 6.39 -14.65 9.44
CA GLY A 106 7.07 -15.13 8.22
C GLY A 106 6.29 -14.85 6.92
N HIS A 107 5.07 -14.31 7.00
CA HIS A 107 4.32 -13.90 5.82
C HIS A 107 4.84 -12.53 5.37
N TYR A 108 5.67 -12.53 4.34
CA TYR A 108 6.26 -11.32 3.77
C TYR A 108 5.38 -10.76 2.66
N SER A 109 5.04 -9.48 2.77
CA SER A 109 4.36 -8.68 1.75
C SER A 109 5.25 -7.50 1.37
N THR A 110 5.59 -7.37 0.08
CA THR A 110 6.35 -6.22 -0.43
C THR A 110 5.54 -4.95 -0.27
N ILE A 111 6.17 -3.90 0.27
CA ILE A 111 5.57 -2.57 0.39
C ILE A 111 6.03 -1.74 -0.82
N ILE A 112 5.09 -1.11 -1.52
CA ILE A 112 5.35 -0.16 -2.61
C ILE A 112 4.71 1.18 -2.22
N GLU A 113 5.55 2.18 -2.04
CA GLU A 113 5.16 3.50 -1.58
C GLU A 113 5.21 4.50 -2.74
N ASP A 114 4.61 5.67 -2.55
CA ASP A 114 4.76 6.80 -3.47
C ASP A 114 4.32 6.48 -4.92
N ALA A 115 3.22 5.74 -5.08
CA ALA A 115 2.69 5.37 -6.39
C ALA A 115 1.55 6.28 -6.83
N THR A 116 1.32 6.40 -8.14
CA THR A 116 0.09 7.00 -8.67
C THR A 116 -0.92 5.90 -8.98
N LEU A 117 -2.10 5.96 -8.35
CA LEU A 117 -3.19 4.99 -8.54
C LEU A 117 -4.40 5.61 -9.29
N GLU A 118 -4.24 6.83 -9.80
CA GLU A 118 -5.27 7.56 -10.53
C GLU A 118 -5.64 6.85 -11.85
N GLY A 119 -6.92 6.93 -12.23
CA GLY A 119 -7.42 6.37 -13.49
C GLY A 119 -7.55 4.84 -13.53
N LEU A 120 -7.15 4.14 -12.46
CA LEU A 120 -7.31 2.68 -12.36
C LEU A 120 -8.71 2.31 -11.86
N ASP A 121 -9.25 1.22 -12.40
CA ASP A 121 -10.56 0.67 -12.02
C ASP A 121 -10.48 -0.86 -11.94
N ASN A 122 -11.13 -1.47 -10.95
CA ASN A 122 -11.08 -2.92 -10.74
C ASN A 122 -11.70 -3.73 -11.89
N ASP A 123 -12.62 -3.16 -12.67
CA ASP A 123 -13.27 -3.84 -13.80
C ASP A 123 -12.34 -3.96 -15.01
N THR A 124 -11.36 -3.06 -15.12
CA THR A 124 -10.42 -2.97 -16.25
C THR A 124 -9.02 -3.41 -15.88
N LEU A 125 -8.62 -3.33 -14.60
CA LEU A 125 -7.30 -3.69 -14.13
C LEU A 125 -7.06 -5.20 -14.24
N VAL A 126 -6.05 -5.58 -15.04
CA VAL A 126 -5.72 -6.99 -15.32
C VAL A 126 -4.61 -7.48 -14.38
N ARG A 127 -3.47 -6.77 -14.36
CA ARG A 127 -2.29 -7.15 -13.56
C ARG A 127 -1.35 -5.97 -13.33
N VAL A 128 -0.47 -6.11 -12.35
CA VAL A 128 0.54 -5.10 -12.02
C VAL A 128 1.94 -5.71 -12.06
N PHE A 129 2.86 -5.05 -12.74
CA PHE A 129 4.28 -5.34 -12.76
C PHE A 129 5.00 -4.39 -11.81
N SER A 130 5.87 -4.95 -10.98
CA SER A 130 6.81 -4.20 -10.14
C SER A 130 8.22 -4.60 -10.58
N LEU A 131 8.97 -3.62 -11.09
CA LEU A 131 10.27 -3.80 -11.73
C LEU A 131 11.36 -3.08 -10.92
N PRO A 132 11.81 -3.66 -9.80
CA PRO A 132 12.81 -3.04 -8.94
C PRO A 132 14.20 -3.05 -9.58
N ILE A 133 15.00 -2.03 -9.28
CA ILE A 133 16.43 -2.05 -9.62
C ILE A 133 17.12 -3.09 -8.73
N ARG A 134 17.81 -4.05 -9.35
CA ARG A 134 18.58 -5.07 -8.61
C ARG A 134 19.94 -4.55 -8.23
N TYR A 135 20.04 -4.01 -7.02
CA TYR A 135 21.31 -3.68 -6.37
C TYR A 135 21.66 -4.75 -5.31
N GLY A 136 22.95 -5.01 -5.09
CA GLY A 136 23.39 -5.96 -4.07
C GLY A 136 23.30 -5.38 -2.67
N GLU A 137 22.92 -6.20 -1.68
CA GLU A 137 22.98 -5.87 -0.24
C GLU A 137 22.11 -4.68 0.21
N VAL A 138 20.98 -4.42 -0.47
CA VAL A 138 19.97 -3.43 -0.05
C VAL A 138 18.66 -4.11 0.35
N ASP A 139 17.93 -3.47 1.27
CA ASP A 139 16.61 -3.91 1.74
C ASP A 139 15.45 -3.34 0.92
N SER A 140 15.72 -2.30 0.12
CA SER A 140 14.75 -1.54 -0.68
C SER A 140 15.44 -0.86 -1.86
N CYS A 141 14.66 -0.46 -2.87
CA CYS A 141 15.15 0.29 -4.02
C CYS A 141 14.01 1.02 -4.73
N GLN A 142 14.35 1.97 -5.61
CA GLN A 142 13.41 2.53 -6.56
C GLN A 142 12.88 1.45 -7.50
N VAL A 143 11.60 1.57 -7.85
CA VAL A 143 10.86 0.59 -8.61
C VAL A 143 10.02 1.27 -9.68
N SER A 144 10.02 0.71 -10.90
CA SER A 144 9.03 1.07 -11.91
C SER A 144 7.81 0.17 -11.76
N VAL A 145 6.63 0.76 -11.64
CA VAL A 145 5.36 0.04 -11.53
C VAL A 145 4.53 0.28 -12.78
N LEU A 146 4.03 -0.80 -13.39
CA LEU A 146 3.19 -0.74 -14.59
C LEU A 146 1.91 -1.53 -14.35
N ALA A 147 0.76 -0.93 -14.65
CA ALA A 147 -0.53 -1.62 -14.65
C ALA A 147 -0.93 -1.98 -16.08
N GLU A 148 -1.33 -3.24 -16.30
CA GLU A 148 -2.05 -3.64 -17.50
C GLU A 148 -3.55 -3.44 -17.29
N ILE A 149 -4.17 -2.72 -18.21
CA ILE A 149 -5.59 -2.36 -18.18
C ILE A 149 -6.22 -2.88 -19.48
N ARG A 150 -7.44 -3.41 -19.39
CA ARG A 150 -8.25 -3.83 -20.52
C ARG A 150 -9.06 -2.65 -21.05
N ASP A 151 -9.14 -2.54 -22.37
CA ASP A 151 -10.02 -1.61 -23.09
C ASP A 151 -11.52 -1.92 -22.90
#